data_AF-A0A658NIH7-F1
#
_entry.id   AF-A0A658NIH7-F1
#
_cell.length_a   1.000
_cell.length_b   1.000
_cell.length_c   1.000
_cell.angle_alpha   90.00
_cell.angle_beta   90.00
_cell.angle_gamma   90.00
#
_symmetry.space_group_name_H-M   'P 1'
#
loop_
_entity.id
_entity.type
_entity.pdbx_description
1 polymer ?
#
loop_
_entity_poly.entity_id
_entity_poly.type
_entity_poly.pdbx_seq_one_letter_code
_entity_poly.pdbx_strand_id
1 'polypeptide(L)' 'PDFPTAAFIYGRAGIREAYRTGRGILKLRARVAVEALTKGREALVVTEIPYQVNKSKLIEQIANLVKDRKVDGITDLR' A
#
# COMPACT_ATOMS: atom_id res chain seq x y z
N PRO A 1 16.97 -0.39 -1.08
CA PRO A 1 16.82 0.94 -1.69
C PRO A 1 16.12 1.87 -0.72
N ASP A 2 16.46 3.16 -0.77
CA ASP A 2 15.80 4.18 0.03
C ASP A 2 14.97 5.05 -0.92
N PHE A 3 13.66 5.05 -0.74
CA PHE A 3 12.73 5.72 -1.64
C PHE A 3 12.29 7.06 -1.05
N PRO A 4 12.14 8.12 -1.86
CA PRO A 4 11.71 9.44 -1.36
C PRO A 4 10.26 9.44 -0.83
N THR A 5 9.51 8.37 -1.10
CA THR A 5 8.13 8.15 -0.63
C THR A 5 8.08 7.30 0.65
N ALA A 6 9.24 6.97 1.21
CA ALA A 6 9.43 6.01 2.30
C ALA A 6 8.81 4.64 1.95
N ALA A 7 7.77 4.23 2.66
CA ALA A 7 7.13 2.93 2.55
C ALA A 7 8.02 1.76 2.99
N PHE A 8 7.47 0.54 2.95
CA PHE A 8 8.18 -0.66 3.35
C PHE A 8 8.62 -1.49 2.16
N ILE A 9 9.84 -2.02 2.23
CA ILE A 9 10.26 -3.13 1.37
C ILE A 9 9.96 -4.44 2.09
N TYR A 10 9.20 -5.31 1.44
CA TYR A 10 8.86 -6.61 1.99
C TYR A 10 9.99 -7.61 1.77
N GLY A 11 10.72 -7.89 2.85
CA GLY A 11 11.84 -8.82 2.86
C GLY A 11 13.12 -8.27 2.23
N ARG A 12 14.19 -9.08 2.25
CA ARG A 12 15.53 -8.70 1.79
C ARG A 12 16.06 -9.52 0.62
N ALA A 13 15.33 -10.55 0.18
CA ALA A 13 15.76 -11.45 -0.88
C ALA A 13 15.94 -10.72 -2.21
N GLY A 14 14.93 -9.96 -2.64
CA GLY A 14 14.99 -9.19 -3.89
C GLY A 14 16.06 -8.10 -3.87
N ILE A 15 16.39 -7.54 -2.71
CA ILE A 15 17.49 -6.57 -2.57
C ILE A 15 18.83 -7.25 -2.86
N ARG A 16 19.06 -8.42 -2.25
CA ARG A 16 20.29 -9.18 -2.44
C ARG A 16 20.44 -9.66 -3.89
N GLU A 17 19.36 -10.11 -4.51
CA GLU A 17 19.35 -10.54 -5.91
C GLU A 17 19.68 -9.37 -6.84
N ALA A 18 19.00 -8.23 -6.66
CA ALA A 18 19.22 -7.03 -7.46
C ALA A 18 20.69 -6.55 -7.41
N TYR A 19 21.32 -6.59 -6.24
CA TYR A 19 22.73 -6.23 -6.10
C TYR A 19 23.70 -7.27 -6.69
N ARG A 20 23.31 -8.55 -6.75
CA ARG A 20 24.19 -9.61 -7.28
C ARG A 20 24.11 -9.76 -8.79
N THR A 21 22.93 -9.64 -9.38
CA THR A 21 22.69 -9.95 -10.80
C THR A 21 22.36 -8.70 -11.62
N GLY A 22 22.16 -7.55 -10.97
CA GLY A 22 21.59 -6.35 -11.58
C GLY A 22 20.09 -6.45 -11.83
N ARG A 23 19.45 -7.59 -11.48
CA ARG A 23 18.01 -7.83 -11.67
C ARG A 23 17.43 -8.40 -10.38
N GLY A 24 16.31 -7.86 -9.93
CA GLY A 24 15.63 -8.38 -8.74
C GLY A 24 14.30 -7.70 -8.54
N ILE A 25 13.32 -8.45 -8.03
CA ILE A 25 11.98 -7.94 -7.80
C ILE A 25 11.89 -7.43 -6.36
N LEU A 26 11.67 -6.14 -6.20
CA LEU A 26 11.45 -5.49 -4.90
C LEU A 26 9.96 -5.32 -4.68
N LYS A 27 9.42 -6.04 -3.71
CA LYS A 27 8.02 -5.89 -3.29
C LYS A 27 7.93 -4.72 -2.33
N LEU A 28 7.17 -3.69 -2.70
CA LEU A 28 6.92 -2.52 -1.87
C LEU A 28 5.51 -2.57 -1.28
N ARG A 29 5.35 -2.06 -0.06
CA ARG A 29 4.06 -2.01 0.64
C ARG A 29 3.86 -0.63 1.29
N ALA A 30 2.66 -0.10 1.17
CA ALA A 30 2.21 1.10 1.87
C ALA A 30 2.28 0.91 3.40
N ARG A 31 2.50 2.01 4.13
CA ARG A 31 2.38 2.01 5.59
C ARG A 31 0.93 2.24 5.96
N VAL A 32 0.36 1.31 6.72
CA VAL A 32 -1.04 1.33 7.13
C VAL A 32 -1.12 1.12 8.63
N ALA A 33 -1.83 2.01 9.32
CA ALA A 33 -2.23 1.86 10.71
C ALA A 33 -3.72 1.50 10.78
N VAL A 34 -4.08 0.68 11.76
CA VAL A 34 -5.48 0.40 12.09
C VAL A 34 -5.83 1.28 13.28
N GLU A 35 -6.80 2.17 13.10
CA GLU A 35 -7.30 3.04 14.15
C GLU A 35 -8.72 2.63 14.54
N ALA A 36 -8.96 2.45 15.83
CA ALA A 36 -10.30 2.21 16.34
C ALA A 36 -11.11 3.51 16.32
N LEU A 37 -12.23 3.50 15.61
CA LEU A 37 -13.24 4.54 15.65
C LEU A 37 -14.29 4.25 16.74
N THR A 38 -15.19 5.21 16.94
CA THR A 38 -16.34 5.03 17.83
C THR A 38 -17.26 3.91 17.32
N LYS A 39 -18.01 3.30 18.26
CA LYS A 39 -19.00 2.25 17.97
C LYS A 39 -18.41 0.98 17.33
N GLY A 40 -17.15 0.65 17.64
CA GLY A 40 -16.51 -0.60 17.20
C GLY A 40 -16.18 -0.63 15.71
N ARG A 41 -16.12 0.53 15.04
CA ARG A 41 -15.66 0.64 13.65
C ARG A 41 -14.14 0.79 13.64
N GLU A 42 -13.50 0.35 12.56
CA GLU A 42 -12.07 0.53 12.35
C GLU A 42 -11.84 1.40 11.11
N ALA A 43 -10.78 2.20 11.14
CA ALA A 43 -10.28 2.93 9.99
C ALA A 43 -8.86 2.46 9.65
N LEU A 44 -8.62 2.21 8.37
CA LEU A 44 -7.29 1.98 7.84
C LEU A 44 -6.70 3.33 7.42
N VAL A 45 -5.67 3.79 8.12
CA VAL A 45 -5.00 5.06 7.84
C VAL A 45 -3.70 4.78 7.11
N VAL A 46 -3.63 5.20 5.85
CA VAL A 46 -2.45 5.04 4.99
C VAL A 46 -1.61 6.32 5.03
N THR A 47 -0.39 6.23 5.56
CA THR A 47 0.50 7.41 5.73
C THR A 47 1.58 7.51 4.65
N GLU A 48 1.99 6.38 4.07
CA GLU A 48 3.06 6.28 3.07
C GLU A 48 2.62 5.35 1.94
N ILE A 49 2.97 5.68 0.70
CA ILE A 49 2.65 4.88 -0.49
C ILE A 49 3.93 4.48 -1.23
N PRO A 50 3.94 3.35 -1.98
CA PRO A 50 5.11 2.94 -2.74
C PRO A 50 5.57 3.97 -3.77
N TYR A 51 6.86 3.95 -4.08
CA TYR A 51 7.44 4.84 -5.06
C TYR A 51 6.78 4.70 -6.43
N GLN A 52 6.60 5.83 -7.12
CA GLN A 52 5.91 5.96 -8.41
C GLN A 52 4.42 5.56 -8.41
N VAL A 53 3.80 5.32 -7.26
CA VAL A 53 2.35 5.16 -7.17
C VAL A 53 1.69 6.53 -7.12
N ASN A 54 0.73 6.77 -8.02
CA ASN A 54 -0.09 7.98 -8.00
C ASN A 54 -1.25 7.81 -7.00
N LYS A 55 -1.35 8.73 -6.03
CA LYS A 55 -2.39 8.69 -4.99
C LYS A 55 -3.82 8.71 -5.55
N SER A 56 -4.12 9.63 -6.48
CA SER A 56 -5.48 9.76 -7.04
C SER A 56 -5.91 8.49 -7.78
N LYS A 57 -5.00 7.91 -8.58
CA LYS A 57 -5.25 6.66 -9.30
C LYS A 57 -5.45 5.47 -8.35
N LEU A 58 -4.71 5.43 -7.23
CA LEU A 58 -4.88 4.40 -6.21
C LEU A 58 -6.28 4.48 -5.56
N ILE A 59 -6.72 5.68 -5.20
CA ILE A 59 -8.05 5.91 -4.62
C ILE A 59 -9.15 5.49 -5.60
N GLU A 60 -9.02 5.88 -6.87
CA GLU A 60 -9.96 5.48 -7.93
C GLU A 60 -10.02 3.96 -8.09
N GLN A 61 -8.88 3.27 -8.06
CA GLN A 61 -8.82 1.81 -8.12
C GLN A 61 -9.50 1.15 -6.92
N ILE A 62 -9.32 1.67 -5.71
CA ILE A 62 -10.00 1.16 -4.51
C ILE A 62 -11.52 1.35 -4.65
N ALA A 63 -11.97 2.54 -5.08
CA ALA A 63 -13.39 2.82 -5.28
C ALA A 63 -14.03 1.88 -6.33
N ASN A 64 -13.32 1.60 -7.42
CA ASN A 64 -13.76 0.63 -8.43
C ASN A 64 -13.85 -0.79 -7.86
N LEU A 65 -12.88 -1.24 -7.07
CA LEU A 65 -12.92 -2.57 -6.44
C LEU A 65 -14.08 -2.73 -5.45
N VAL A 66 -14.44 -1.67 -4.72
CA VAL A 66 -15.62 -1.65 -3.84
C VAL A 66 -16.91 -1.71 -4.66
N LYS A 67 -16.99 -0.91 -5.74
CA LYS A 67 -18.15 -0.90 -6.65
C LYS A 67 -18.38 -2.26 -7.31
N ASP A 68 -17.31 -2.91 -7.74
CA ASP A 68 -17.33 -4.25 -8.35
C ASP A 68 -17.58 -5.37 -7.32
N ARG A 69 -17.74 -5.04 -6.03
CA ARG A 69 -17.86 -5.99 -4.91
C ARG A 69 -16.74 -7.03 -4.86
N LYS A 70 -15.54 -6.64 -5.29
CA LYS A 70 -14.32 -7.45 -5.12
C LYS A 70 -13.72 -7.26 -3.73
N VAL A 71 -14.01 -6.13 -3.10
CA VAL A 71 -13.60 -5.79 -1.74
C VAL A 71 -14.82 -5.30 -0.98
N ASP A 72 -15.21 -6.06 0.04
CA ASP A 72 -16.33 -5.75 0.93
C ASP A 72 -15.84 -5.08 2.23
N GLY A 73 -16.76 -4.48 2.98
CA GLY A 73 -16.48 -3.89 4.30
C GLY A 73 -15.93 -2.46 4.27
N ILE A 74 -15.76 -1.86 3.10
CA ILE A 74 -15.39 -0.45 2.96
C ILE A 74 -16.67 0.39 2.90
N THR A 75 -16.92 1.15 3.96
CA THR A 75 -18.07 2.04 4.07
C THR A 75 -17.81 3.44 3.53
N ASP A 76 -16.55 3.90 3.57
CA ASP A 76 -16.15 5.25 3.20
C ASP A 76 -14.67 5.27 2.82
N LEU A 77 -14.27 6.18 1.93
CA LEU A 77 -12.89 6.34 1.44
C LEU A 77 -12.56 7.83 1.32
N ARG A 78 -11.48 8.27 1.99
CA ARG A 78 -11.06 9.68 2.08
C ARG A 78 -9.54 9.83 1.99
#